data_AF-A0A8H7I028-F1
#
_entry.id   AF-A0A8H7I028-F1
#
_cell.length_a   1.000
_cell.length_b   1.000
_cell.length_c   1.000
_cell.angle_alpha   90.00
_cell.angle_beta   90.00
_cell.angle_gamma   90.00
#
_symmetry.space_group_name_H-M   'P 1'
#
loop_
_entity.id
_entity.type
_entity.pdbx_description
1 polymer ?
#
loop_
_entity_poly.entity_id
_entity_poly.type
_entity_poly.pdbx_seq_one_letter_code
_entity_poly.pdbx_strand_id
1 'polypeptide(L)'
;MQGWKNEMCKQLWLSPIWHAGVSSRGTVVPELIPTIRCFAQRKYENLARSLKRKVTTSCARMQKVNSKLEDAQRLRSPKALRDATRALTDWRKIAIGTKEVDELHFLSRERTLKQLWSSLGFGSLEDDLTASKSKSKSTQDGPSKEEMQAAYAYYVEEYCYGVGCLDESELPIPTVGVSVLVHEALWAQLGLPGVDQFPFAEPGTGESAKDMAPLAKTCAVPFWHQVVGTLRILEGAFTQRVGNCAQPTLLCNNVGLGKTVQIIGVISMIQHYYKQQELPAKERLATPMFIQEQSLPYFAGQKTIPNLPSIVITPRTLGNQWMEQWKKFTQLGSFVPVRYSVESGTLESFCSDPTGPYRAAAGQDLEHAGQWLSLQTYW
;
A
#
# COMPACT_ATOMS: atom_id res chain seq x y z
N MET A 1 -18.67 11.25 -18.90
CA MET A 1 -17.52 11.23 -19.86
C MET A 1 -16.59 12.45 -19.77
N GLN A 2 -17.07 13.70 -19.70
CA GLN A 2 -16.21 14.90 -19.69
C GLN A 2 -15.28 14.99 -18.46
N GLY A 3 -15.78 14.65 -17.26
CA GLY A 3 -14.97 14.61 -16.04
C GLY A 3 -13.80 13.60 -16.12
N TRP A 4 -14.01 12.48 -16.79
CA TRP A 4 -12.98 11.48 -17.03
C TRP A 4 -11.88 11.98 -17.98
N LYS A 5 -12.23 12.77 -19.00
CA LYS A 5 -11.22 13.38 -19.88
C LYS A 5 -10.29 14.31 -19.09
N ASN A 6 -10.85 15.12 -18.20
CA ASN A 6 -10.07 16.05 -17.36
C ASN A 6 -9.18 15.29 -16.37
N GLU A 7 -9.69 14.22 -15.76
CA GLU A 7 -8.91 13.39 -14.83
C GLU A 7 -7.79 12.61 -15.55
N MET A 8 -8.08 12.09 -16.75
CA MET A 8 -7.07 11.46 -17.60
C MET A 8 -5.97 12.45 -17.98
N CYS A 9 -6.31 13.70 -18.33
CA CYS A 9 -5.32 14.74 -18.56
C CYS A 9 -4.47 14.96 -17.32
N LYS A 10 -5.06 15.17 -16.14
CA LYS A 10 -4.30 15.36 -14.88
C LYS A 10 -3.34 14.19 -14.60
N GLN A 11 -3.80 12.95 -14.72
CA GLN A 11 -2.95 11.77 -14.50
C GLN A 11 -1.87 11.58 -15.55
N LEU A 12 -2.11 12.02 -16.79
CA LEU A 12 -1.08 12.05 -17.81
C LEU A 12 0.00 13.07 -17.43
N TRP A 13 -0.38 14.28 -17.03
CA TRP A 13 0.53 15.36 -16.65
C TRP A 13 1.38 15.07 -15.40
N LEU A 14 0.86 14.30 -14.44
CA LEU A 14 1.57 13.91 -13.22
C LEU A 14 2.48 12.68 -13.38
N SER A 15 2.56 12.10 -14.57
CA SER A 15 3.41 10.92 -14.81
C SER A 15 4.90 11.31 -14.77
N PRO A 16 5.77 10.58 -14.04
CA PRO A 16 7.22 10.81 -13.98
C PRO A 16 7.91 10.92 -15.36
N ILE A 17 7.30 10.33 -16.38
CA ILE A 17 7.76 10.37 -17.78
C ILE A 17 7.79 11.80 -18.33
N TRP A 18 6.89 12.69 -17.86
CA TRP A 18 6.92 14.10 -18.25
C TRP A 18 8.11 14.85 -17.64
N HIS A 19 8.55 14.48 -16.44
CA HIS A 19 9.69 15.14 -15.79
C HIS A 19 11.03 14.82 -16.45
N ALA A 20 11.17 13.64 -17.08
CA ALA A 20 12.38 13.27 -17.82
C ALA A 20 12.45 13.90 -19.24
N GLY A 21 11.30 14.28 -19.80
CA GLY A 21 11.18 14.76 -21.18
C GLY A 21 11.11 16.28 -21.34
N VAL A 22 11.05 17.01 -20.24
CA VAL A 22 10.80 18.45 -20.21
C VAL A 22 12.02 19.16 -19.65
N SER A 23 12.53 20.15 -20.37
CA SER A 23 13.63 21.00 -19.94
C SER A 23 13.28 21.75 -18.66
N SER A 24 14.28 22.30 -17.96
CA SER A 24 14.08 23.18 -16.80
C SER A 24 13.22 24.41 -17.12
N ARG A 25 13.00 24.74 -18.40
CA ARG A 25 12.14 25.85 -18.86
C ARG A 25 10.73 25.40 -19.25
N GLY A 26 10.36 24.14 -19.03
CA GLY A 26 9.04 23.63 -19.39
C GLY A 26 8.89 23.24 -20.87
N THR A 27 9.95 23.30 -21.66
CA THR A 27 9.93 22.88 -23.08
C THR A 27 10.24 21.40 -23.22
N VAL A 28 9.38 20.68 -23.94
CA VAL A 28 9.65 19.27 -24.29
C VAL A 28 10.86 19.19 -25.21
N VAL A 29 11.82 18.33 -24.89
CA VAL A 29 13.00 18.07 -25.72
C VAL A 29 12.55 17.42 -27.05
N PRO A 30 12.83 18.03 -28.22
CA PRO A 30 12.28 17.58 -29.51
C PRO A 30 12.53 16.10 -29.82
N GLU A 31 13.72 15.61 -29.47
CA GLU A 31 14.18 14.24 -29.67
C GLU A 31 13.36 13.22 -28.87
N LEU A 32 12.76 13.65 -27.75
CA LEU A 32 11.95 12.80 -26.87
C LEU A 32 10.45 12.83 -27.22
N ILE A 33 10.01 13.70 -28.14
CA ILE A 33 8.59 13.81 -28.53
C ILE A 33 7.99 12.47 -28.98
N PRO A 34 8.63 11.66 -29.86
CA PRO A 34 8.08 10.38 -30.28
C PRO A 34 7.90 9.40 -29.09
N THR A 35 8.88 9.38 -28.19
CA THR A 35 8.88 8.54 -26.98
C THR A 35 7.77 8.96 -26.02
N ILE A 36 7.64 10.26 -25.74
CA ILE A 36 6.58 10.82 -24.89
C ILE A 36 5.20 10.51 -25.47
N ARG A 37 5.03 10.67 -26.79
CA ARG A 37 3.77 10.30 -27.48
C ARG A 37 3.44 8.82 -27.32
N CYS A 38 4.40 7.93 -27.50
CA CYS A 38 4.22 6.49 -27.31
C CYS A 38 3.77 6.16 -25.88
N PHE A 39 4.41 6.73 -24.87
CA PHE A 39 4.03 6.51 -23.47
C PHE A 39 2.67 7.12 -23.11
N ALA A 40 2.40 8.34 -23.56
CA ALA A 40 1.11 8.99 -23.38
C ALA A 40 -0.02 8.16 -24.03
N GLN A 41 0.21 7.64 -25.23
CA GLN A 41 -0.73 6.76 -25.92
C GLN A 41 -0.96 5.45 -25.15
N ARG A 42 0.10 4.76 -24.70
CA ARG A 42 -0.04 3.54 -23.88
C ARG A 42 -0.79 3.80 -22.58
N LYS A 43 -0.51 4.91 -21.90
CA LYS A 43 -1.22 5.31 -20.68
C LYS A 43 -2.69 5.61 -20.99
N TYR A 44 -2.97 6.32 -22.08
CA TYR A 44 -4.33 6.55 -22.58
C TYR A 44 -5.07 5.24 -22.85
N GLU A 45 -4.47 4.31 -23.60
CA GLU A 45 -5.05 2.99 -23.90
C GLU A 45 -5.33 2.17 -22.63
N ASN A 46 -4.44 2.21 -21.65
CA ASN A 46 -4.65 1.58 -20.34
C ASN A 46 -5.83 2.20 -19.59
N LEU A 47 -5.90 3.53 -19.53
CA LEU A 47 -7.00 4.24 -18.88
C LEU A 47 -8.33 4.00 -19.61
N ALA A 48 -8.33 3.98 -20.93
CA ALA A 48 -9.50 3.66 -21.76
C ALA A 48 -9.99 2.23 -21.53
N ARG A 49 -9.08 1.24 -21.48
CA ARG A 49 -9.44 -0.15 -21.13
C ARG A 49 -10.00 -0.27 -19.72
N SER A 50 -9.39 0.41 -18.75
CA SER A 50 -9.86 0.45 -17.36
C SER A 50 -11.27 1.05 -17.27
N LEU A 51 -11.50 2.19 -17.92
CA LEU A 51 -12.80 2.83 -18.01
C LEU A 51 -13.83 1.90 -18.67
N LYS A 52 -13.50 1.27 -19.79
CA LYS A 52 -14.40 0.32 -20.48
C LYS A 52 -14.82 -0.81 -19.54
N ARG A 53 -13.88 -1.41 -18.79
CA ARG A 53 -14.18 -2.44 -17.80
C ARG A 53 -15.09 -1.92 -16.68
N LYS A 54 -14.82 -0.72 -16.16
CA LYS A 54 -15.65 -0.09 -15.11
C LYS A 54 -17.07 0.18 -15.61
N VAL A 55 -17.24 0.70 -16.83
CA VAL A 55 -18.55 0.94 -17.45
C VAL A 55 -19.31 -0.38 -17.66
N THR A 56 -18.66 -1.42 -18.20
CA THR A 56 -19.28 -2.74 -18.34
C THR A 56 -19.72 -3.30 -16.99
N THR A 57 -18.87 -3.17 -15.96
CA THR A 57 -19.19 -3.62 -14.60
C THR A 57 -20.34 -2.82 -14.00
N SER A 58 -20.34 -1.49 -14.18
CA SER A 58 -21.41 -0.61 -13.72
C SER A 58 -22.74 -0.97 -14.37
N CYS A 59 -22.76 -1.20 -15.69
CA CYS A 59 -23.96 -1.64 -16.42
C CYS A 59 -24.51 -2.97 -15.88
N ALA A 60 -23.64 -3.97 -15.64
CA ALA A 60 -24.05 -5.24 -15.05
C ALA A 60 -24.62 -5.07 -13.62
N ARG A 61 -24.03 -4.17 -12.81
CA ARG A 61 -24.55 -3.87 -11.47
C ARG A 61 -25.88 -3.11 -11.52
N MET A 62 -26.05 -2.17 -12.44
CA MET A 62 -27.31 -1.48 -12.68
C MET A 62 -28.43 -2.46 -13.08
N GLN A 63 -28.15 -3.42 -13.96
CA GLN A 63 -29.10 -4.46 -14.33
C GLN A 63 -29.50 -5.32 -13.13
N LYS A 64 -28.53 -5.68 -12.29
CA LYS A 64 -28.79 -6.40 -11.03
C LYS A 64 -29.68 -5.58 -10.09
N VAL A 65 -29.46 -4.27 -9.98
CA VAL A 65 -30.33 -3.36 -9.19
C VAL A 65 -31.75 -3.35 -9.73
N ASN A 66 -31.95 -3.25 -11.06
CA ASN A 66 -33.28 -3.31 -11.67
C ASN A 66 -34.03 -4.59 -11.28
N SER A 67 -33.40 -5.75 -11.50
CA SER A 67 -33.99 -7.05 -11.17
C SER A 67 -34.35 -7.15 -9.68
N LYS A 68 -33.49 -6.64 -8.78
CA LYS A 68 -33.76 -6.68 -7.34
C LYS A 68 -34.81 -5.67 -6.87
N LEU A 69 -34.92 -4.51 -7.53
CA LEU A 69 -36.01 -3.57 -7.27
C LEU A 69 -37.36 -4.13 -7.73
N GLU A 70 -37.42 -4.81 -8.86
CA GLU A 70 -38.63 -5.50 -9.34
C GLU A 70 -39.07 -6.61 -8.37
N ASP A 71 -38.11 -7.44 -7.90
CA ASP A 71 -38.37 -8.45 -6.88
C ASP A 71 -38.91 -7.82 -5.58
N ALA A 72 -38.32 -6.71 -5.14
CA ALA A 72 -38.76 -6.00 -3.94
C ALA A 72 -40.17 -5.39 -4.09
N GLN A 73 -40.49 -4.84 -5.27
CA GLN A 73 -41.82 -4.31 -5.58
C GLN A 73 -42.90 -5.41 -5.55
N ARG A 74 -42.59 -6.57 -6.13
CA ARG A 74 -43.51 -7.71 -6.23
C ARG A 74 -43.70 -8.42 -4.90
N LEU A 75 -42.60 -8.77 -4.21
CA LEU A 75 -42.64 -9.63 -3.03
C LEU A 75 -42.89 -8.85 -1.74
N ARG A 76 -42.49 -7.57 -1.69
CA ARG A 76 -42.56 -6.69 -0.50
C ARG A 76 -42.07 -7.35 0.80
N SER A 77 -41.10 -8.26 0.70
CA SER A 77 -40.55 -9.01 1.82
C SER A 77 -39.26 -8.38 2.35
N PRO A 78 -38.92 -8.56 3.65
CA PRO A 78 -37.68 -8.04 4.23
C PRO A 78 -36.43 -8.47 3.45
N LYS A 79 -36.39 -9.73 3.01
CA LYS A 79 -35.29 -10.28 2.24
C LYS A 79 -35.12 -9.58 0.89
N ALA A 80 -36.21 -9.38 0.16
CA ALA A 80 -36.15 -8.72 -1.16
C ALA A 80 -35.69 -7.26 -1.04
N LEU A 81 -36.15 -6.54 -0.01
CA LEU A 81 -35.73 -5.16 0.27
C LEU A 81 -34.24 -5.07 0.67
N ARG A 82 -33.74 -6.01 1.47
CA ARG A 82 -32.29 -6.10 1.79
C ARG A 82 -31.46 -6.40 0.56
N ASP A 83 -31.90 -7.31 -0.29
CA ASP A 83 -31.19 -7.66 -1.54
C ASP A 83 -31.14 -6.47 -2.50
N ALA A 84 -32.24 -5.71 -2.64
CA ALA A 84 -32.29 -4.48 -3.42
C ALA A 84 -31.36 -3.40 -2.86
N THR A 85 -31.38 -3.21 -1.54
CA THR A 85 -30.48 -2.30 -0.82
C THR A 85 -29.01 -2.64 -1.09
N ARG A 86 -28.62 -3.90 -0.88
CA ARG A 86 -27.24 -4.36 -1.11
C ARG A 86 -26.81 -4.19 -2.56
N ALA A 87 -27.69 -4.51 -3.52
CA ALA A 87 -27.39 -4.31 -4.94
C ALA A 87 -27.16 -2.82 -5.26
N LEU A 88 -27.94 -1.93 -4.66
CA LEU A 88 -27.79 -0.48 -4.84
C LEU A 88 -26.51 0.05 -4.19
N THR A 89 -26.15 -0.41 -2.99
CA THR A 89 -24.86 -0.10 -2.34
C THR A 89 -23.67 -0.57 -3.18
N ASP A 90 -23.71 -1.80 -3.68
CA ASP A 90 -22.68 -2.37 -4.55
C ASP A 90 -22.50 -1.53 -5.83
N TRP A 91 -23.61 -1.10 -6.45
CA TRP A 91 -23.55 -0.26 -7.63
C TRP A 91 -23.02 1.14 -7.31
N ARG A 92 -23.44 1.76 -6.20
CA ARG A 92 -22.97 3.07 -5.75
C ARG A 92 -21.46 3.15 -5.60
N LYS A 93 -20.83 2.11 -5.03
CA LYS A 93 -19.36 2.00 -4.91
C LYS A 93 -18.66 2.14 -6.26
N ILE A 94 -19.23 1.55 -7.32
CA ILE A 94 -18.70 1.67 -8.68
C ILE A 94 -19.07 3.02 -9.29
N ALA A 95 -20.32 3.47 -9.09
CA ALA A 95 -20.86 4.73 -9.60
C ALA A 95 -20.07 5.96 -9.15
N ILE A 96 -19.53 5.96 -7.92
CA ILE A 96 -18.62 7.02 -7.43
C ILE A 96 -17.35 7.07 -8.30
N GLY A 97 -16.76 5.91 -8.59
CA GLY A 97 -15.56 5.80 -9.42
C GLY A 97 -15.81 6.08 -10.91
N THR A 98 -17.01 5.85 -11.42
CA THR A 98 -17.41 6.16 -12.81
C THR A 98 -18.04 7.56 -12.95
N LYS A 99 -18.31 8.25 -11.83
CA LYS A 99 -19.03 9.54 -11.76
C LYS A 99 -20.48 9.46 -12.25
N GLU A 100 -21.12 8.31 -12.04
CA GLU A 100 -22.53 8.06 -12.39
C GLU A 100 -23.50 8.35 -11.23
N VAL A 101 -23.00 8.66 -10.03
CA VAL A 101 -23.83 8.88 -8.83
C VAL A 101 -24.79 10.06 -8.96
N ASP A 102 -24.40 11.09 -9.71
CA ASP A 102 -25.23 12.28 -9.96
C ASP A 102 -26.10 12.15 -11.22
N GLU A 103 -26.00 11.03 -11.93
CA GLU A 103 -26.77 10.83 -13.15
C GLU A 103 -28.23 10.46 -12.82
N LEU A 104 -29.16 10.96 -13.65
CA LEU A 104 -30.60 10.78 -13.47
C LEU A 104 -31.02 9.32 -13.29
N HIS A 105 -30.32 8.40 -13.96
CA HIS A 105 -30.63 6.98 -13.92
C HIS A 105 -30.24 6.32 -12.59
N PHE A 106 -29.18 6.80 -11.92
CA PHE A 106 -28.84 6.36 -10.57
C PHE A 106 -29.85 6.92 -9.56
N LEU A 107 -30.07 8.24 -9.61
CA LEU A 107 -30.98 8.95 -8.72
C LEU A 107 -32.43 8.44 -8.78
N SER A 108 -32.90 8.02 -9.95
CA SER A 108 -34.26 7.47 -10.10
C SER A 108 -34.46 6.14 -9.37
N ARG A 109 -33.43 5.29 -9.34
CA ARG A 109 -33.46 3.99 -8.65
C ARG A 109 -33.32 4.14 -7.14
N GLU A 110 -32.47 5.06 -6.69
CA GLU A 110 -32.39 5.46 -5.29
C GLU A 110 -33.74 5.99 -4.80
N ARG A 111 -34.38 6.89 -5.58
CA ARG A 111 -35.73 7.39 -5.27
C ARG A 111 -36.76 6.27 -5.24
N THR A 112 -36.69 5.31 -6.16
CA THR A 112 -37.59 4.16 -6.21
C THR A 112 -37.48 3.32 -4.94
N LEU A 113 -36.25 2.99 -4.50
CA LEU A 113 -36.03 2.25 -3.26
C LEU A 113 -36.55 3.03 -2.03
N LYS A 114 -36.31 4.34 -1.99
CA LYS A 114 -36.82 5.21 -0.91
C LYS A 114 -38.34 5.21 -0.87
N GLN A 115 -39.00 5.37 -2.01
CA GLN A 115 -40.46 5.32 -2.12
C GLN A 115 -41.04 3.97 -1.70
N LEU A 116 -40.35 2.86 -1.99
CA LEU A 116 -40.76 1.53 -1.53
C LEU A 116 -40.79 1.46 -0.01
N TRP A 117 -39.73 1.92 0.65
CA TRP A 117 -39.69 2.01 2.11
C TRP A 117 -40.80 2.90 2.67
N SER A 118 -41.00 4.09 2.09
CA SER A 118 -42.08 5.01 2.51
C SER A 118 -43.47 4.39 2.36
N SER A 119 -43.72 3.65 1.27
CA SER A 119 -45.00 2.98 1.04
C SER A 119 -45.31 1.85 2.03
N LEU A 120 -44.27 1.35 2.71
CA LEU A 120 -44.37 0.33 3.75
C LEU A 120 -44.42 0.93 5.17
N GLY A 121 -44.49 2.27 5.27
CA GLY A 121 -44.55 2.98 6.55
C GLY A 121 -43.18 3.41 7.10
N PHE A 122 -42.09 3.27 6.34
CA PHE A 122 -40.73 3.66 6.74
C PHE A 122 -40.31 4.92 5.96
N GLY A 123 -40.76 6.09 6.42
CA GLY A 123 -40.79 7.31 5.61
C GLY A 123 -39.68 8.32 5.87
N SER A 124 -39.20 8.43 7.11
CA SER A 124 -38.36 9.57 7.50
C SER A 124 -37.37 9.17 8.58
N LEU A 125 -36.09 9.25 8.22
CA LEU A 125 -34.96 9.12 9.14
C LEU A 125 -35.03 10.14 10.29
N GLU A 126 -35.70 11.27 10.09
CA GLU A 126 -35.86 12.32 11.10
C GLU A 126 -37.03 12.05 12.05
N ASP A 127 -38.11 11.40 11.58
CA ASP A 127 -39.28 11.12 12.42
C ASP A 127 -39.07 9.88 13.32
N ASP A 128 -38.32 8.88 12.85
CA ASP A 128 -38.16 7.58 13.55
C ASP A 128 -37.22 7.64 14.77
N LEU A 129 -36.40 8.69 14.92
CA LEU A 129 -35.61 8.92 16.14
C LEU A 129 -36.49 9.40 17.31
N THR A 130 -37.73 9.82 17.06
CA THR A 130 -38.63 10.39 18.07
C THR A 130 -39.92 9.57 18.31
N ALA A 131 -40.29 8.68 17.39
CA ALA A 131 -41.55 7.93 17.46
C ALA A 131 -41.46 6.68 18.37
N SER A 132 -41.68 6.87 19.67
CA SER A 132 -41.80 5.76 20.62
C SER A 132 -43.17 5.04 20.52
N LYS A 133 -43.11 3.71 20.32
CA LYS A 133 -44.04 2.66 20.79
C LYS A 133 -45.56 2.95 20.74
N SER A 134 -46.18 2.88 19.55
CA SER A 134 -47.61 2.54 19.44
C SER A 134 -47.77 1.06 19.04
N LYS A 135 -48.31 0.25 19.97
CA LYS A 135 -48.58 -1.18 19.78
C LYS A 135 -49.95 -1.37 19.11
N SER A 136 -49.97 -1.52 17.79
CA SER A 136 -51.12 -2.07 17.07
C SER A 136 -50.89 -3.56 16.78
N LYS A 137 -51.78 -4.42 17.32
CA LYS A 137 -51.83 -5.85 17.02
C LYS A 137 -52.58 -6.01 15.69
N SER A 138 -51.85 -6.21 14.60
CA SER A 138 -52.41 -6.63 13.32
C SER A 138 -52.10 -8.11 13.12
N THR A 139 -53.14 -8.92 13.09
CA THR A 139 -53.07 -10.36 12.80
C THR A 139 -53.24 -10.53 11.29
N GLN A 140 -52.15 -10.47 10.54
CA GLN A 140 -52.12 -10.91 9.15
C GLN A 140 -50.83 -11.69 8.88
N ASP A 141 -50.96 -12.66 7.98
CA ASP A 141 -49.98 -13.65 7.51
C ASP A 141 -48.84 -13.03 6.68
N GLY A 142 -48.33 -11.89 7.16
CA GLY A 142 -47.25 -11.12 6.57
C GLY A 142 -45.97 -11.19 7.40
N PRO A 143 -44.83 -10.75 6.82
CA PRO A 143 -43.55 -10.68 7.53
C PRO A 143 -43.69 -9.92 8.84
N SER A 144 -42.98 -10.40 9.88
CA SER A 144 -43.07 -9.78 11.20
C SER A 144 -42.64 -8.31 11.13
N LYS A 145 -43.32 -7.44 11.88
CA LYS A 145 -42.94 -6.03 12.03
C LYS A 145 -41.47 -5.88 12.44
N GLU A 146 -40.95 -6.82 13.24
CA GLU A 146 -39.55 -6.85 13.68
C GLU A 146 -38.59 -7.15 12.53
N GLU A 147 -38.95 -8.06 11.63
CA GLU A 147 -38.13 -8.39 10.46
C GLU A 147 -38.08 -7.23 9.46
N MET A 148 -39.21 -6.56 9.27
CA MET A 148 -39.30 -5.35 8.45
C MET A 148 -38.46 -4.20 9.04
N GLN A 149 -38.54 -3.98 10.35
CA GLN A 149 -37.71 -3.00 11.06
C GLN A 149 -36.22 -3.31 10.92
N ALA A 150 -35.83 -4.58 11.08
CA ALA A 150 -34.44 -5.00 10.93
C ALA A 150 -33.93 -4.88 9.49
N ALA A 151 -34.81 -4.98 8.49
CA ALA A 151 -34.45 -4.72 7.10
C ALA A 151 -34.30 -3.22 6.82
N TYR A 152 -35.14 -2.38 7.41
CA TYR A 152 -35.02 -0.93 7.31
C TYR A 152 -33.77 -0.39 8.01
N ALA A 153 -33.44 -0.91 9.21
CA ALA A 153 -32.21 -0.56 9.92
C ALA A 153 -30.96 -0.83 9.06
N TYR A 154 -30.92 -1.96 8.36
CA TYR A 154 -29.84 -2.26 7.40
C TYR A 154 -29.76 -1.24 6.26
N TYR A 155 -30.90 -0.79 5.73
CA TYR A 155 -30.92 0.28 4.71
C TYR A 155 -30.34 1.59 5.25
N VAL A 156 -30.72 1.98 6.46
CA VAL A 156 -30.18 3.20 7.10
C VAL A 156 -28.68 3.08 7.35
N GLU A 157 -28.24 2.02 8.00
CA GLU A 157 -26.83 1.83 8.38
C GLU A 157 -25.93 1.65 7.16
N GLU A 158 -26.24 0.68 6.30
CA GLU A 158 -25.34 0.30 5.22
C GLU A 158 -25.44 1.24 4.02
N TYR A 159 -26.63 1.75 3.71
CA TYR A 159 -26.84 2.60 2.53
C TYR A 159 -26.86 4.10 2.86
N CYS A 160 -27.55 4.56 3.89
CA CYS A 160 -27.60 6.00 4.18
C CYS A 160 -26.31 6.47 4.87
N TYR A 161 -25.83 5.76 5.89
CA TYR A 161 -24.63 6.15 6.63
C TYR A 161 -23.34 5.63 5.99
N GLY A 162 -23.34 4.40 5.46
CA GLY A 162 -22.18 3.84 4.74
C GLY A 162 -21.71 4.70 3.56
N VAL A 163 -22.58 5.55 3.02
CA VAL A 163 -22.25 6.50 1.93
C VAL A 163 -21.31 7.62 2.37
N GLY A 164 -21.38 8.09 3.62
CA GLY A 164 -20.50 9.13 4.13
C GLY A 164 -19.04 8.67 4.25
N CYS A 165 -18.80 7.37 4.42
CA CYS A 165 -17.45 6.80 4.55
C CYS A 165 -16.79 6.45 3.21
N LEU A 166 -17.52 6.49 2.09
CA LEU A 166 -17.00 6.10 0.78
C LEU A 166 -16.40 7.27 -0.02
N ASP A 167 -16.48 8.50 0.49
CA ASP A 167 -15.96 9.70 -0.16
C ASP A 167 -14.43 9.84 -0.04
N GLU A 168 -13.78 9.06 0.83
CA GLU A 168 -12.31 8.89 0.86
C GLU A 168 -11.85 7.83 -0.17
N SER A 169 -12.28 7.97 -1.42
CA SER A 169 -11.90 7.04 -2.48
C SER A 169 -10.38 7.05 -2.68
N GLU A 170 -9.76 5.91 -2.35
CA GLU A 170 -8.40 5.55 -2.71
C GLU A 170 -8.13 5.87 -4.19
N LEU A 171 -7.20 6.79 -4.44
CA LEU A 171 -6.73 7.09 -5.78
C LEU A 171 -6.15 5.82 -6.41
N PRO A 172 -6.46 5.53 -7.70
CA PRO A 172 -5.93 4.35 -8.36
C PRO A 172 -4.41 4.47 -8.46
N ILE A 173 -3.70 3.62 -7.70
CA ILE A 173 -2.24 3.55 -7.71
C ILE A 173 -1.80 3.25 -9.15
N PRO A 174 -0.97 4.11 -9.77
CA PRO A 174 -0.46 3.84 -11.10
C PRO A 174 0.41 2.60 -11.03
N THR A 175 -0.05 1.52 -11.67
CA THR A 175 0.77 0.34 -11.93
C THR A 175 1.88 0.76 -12.90
N VAL A 176 3.03 1.13 -12.35
CA VAL A 176 4.30 1.13 -13.07
C VAL A 176 4.49 -0.29 -13.58
N GLY A 177 4.91 -0.43 -14.84
CA GLY A 177 4.98 -1.70 -15.59
C GLY A 177 6.01 -2.69 -15.02
N VAL A 178 5.77 -3.16 -13.80
CA VAL A 178 6.40 -4.34 -13.26
C VAL A 178 5.74 -5.51 -13.98
N SER A 179 6.41 -6.00 -15.04
CA SER A 179 6.22 -7.39 -15.49
C SER A 179 6.07 -8.25 -14.24
N VAL A 180 5.02 -9.07 -14.14
CA VAL A 180 4.76 -9.91 -12.97
C VAL A 180 5.91 -10.89 -12.84
N LEU A 181 6.96 -10.47 -12.13
CA LEU A 181 8.09 -11.33 -11.82
C LEU A 181 7.59 -12.37 -10.83
N VAL A 182 7.77 -13.63 -11.19
CA VAL A 182 7.52 -14.75 -10.28
C VAL A 182 8.41 -14.56 -9.04
N HIS A 183 7.91 -14.91 -7.87
CA HIS A 183 8.58 -14.66 -6.58
C HIS A 183 10.05 -15.11 -6.57
N GLU A 184 10.35 -16.27 -7.13
CA GLU A 184 11.72 -16.80 -7.26
C GLU A 184 12.63 -15.90 -8.11
N ALA A 185 12.12 -15.32 -9.19
CA ALA A 185 12.88 -14.43 -10.06
C ALA A 185 13.27 -13.13 -9.33
N LEU A 186 12.46 -12.65 -8.39
CA LEU A 186 12.80 -11.47 -7.58
C LEU A 186 14.00 -11.72 -6.67
N TRP A 187 14.07 -12.89 -6.05
CA TRP A 187 15.19 -13.25 -5.20
C TRP A 187 16.48 -13.46 -6.00
N ALA A 188 16.38 -14.05 -7.19
CA ALA A 188 17.50 -14.12 -8.12
C ALA A 188 17.97 -12.71 -8.56
N GLN A 189 17.04 -11.77 -8.78
CA GLN A 189 17.37 -10.37 -9.06
C GLN A 189 18.19 -9.75 -7.93
N LEU A 190 17.85 -10.06 -6.67
CA LEU A 190 18.60 -9.66 -5.48
C LEU A 190 19.90 -10.46 -5.21
N GLY A 191 20.28 -11.38 -6.10
CA GLY A 191 21.49 -12.21 -5.93
C GLY A 191 21.35 -13.35 -4.92
N LEU A 192 20.11 -13.71 -4.56
CA LEU A 192 19.80 -14.74 -3.57
C LEU A 192 18.84 -15.80 -4.15
N PRO A 193 19.19 -16.50 -5.25
CA PRO A 193 18.28 -17.49 -5.84
C PRO A 193 17.93 -18.60 -4.84
N GLY A 194 16.65 -18.97 -4.77
CA GLY A 194 16.16 -20.06 -3.92
C GLY A 194 15.90 -19.71 -2.46
N VAL A 195 16.09 -18.45 -2.04
CA VAL A 195 15.71 -18.00 -0.69
C VAL A 195 14.28 -17.43 -0.68
N ASP A 196 13.69 -17.37 0.50
CA ASP A 196 12.37 -16.78 0.76
C ASP A 196 12.40 -15.68 1.83
N GLN A 197 13.56 -15.40 2.42
CA GLN A 197 13.75 -14.37 3.45
C GLN A 197 14.89 -13.42 3.11
N PHE A 198 14.82 -12.20 3.65
CA PHE A 198 15.95 -11.29 3.60
C PHE A 198 17.12 -11.84 4.43
N PRO A 199 18.37 -11.50 4.08
CA PRO A 199 19.52 -11.79 4.93
C PRO A 199 19.28 -11.28 6.35
N PHE A 200 19.73 -12.03 7.35
CA PHE A 200 19.55 -11.70 8.78
C PHE A 200 18.10 -11.66 9.27
N ALA A 201 17.12 -12.07 8.46
CA ALA A 201 15.74 -12.18 8.92
C ALA A 201 15.61 -13.27 9.99
N GLU A 202 14.68 -13.07 10.95
CA GLU A 202 14.37 -14.06 11.98
C GLU A 202 13.93 -15.39 11.31
N PRO A 203 14.70 -16.49 11.44
CA PRO A 203 14.37 -17.77 10.78
C PRO A 203 13.16 -18.45 11.41
N GLY A 204 12.75 -17.98 12.60
CA GLY A 204 11.73 -18.61 13.42
C GLY A 204 12.28 -19.81 14.19
N THR A 205 11.52 -20.26 15.17
CA THR A 205 11.82 -21.52 15.88
C THR A 205 11.51 -22.69 14.96
N GLY A 206 12.54 -23.50 14.66
CA GLY A 206 12.39 -24.74 13.89
C GLY A 206 11.42 -25.73 14.55
N GLU A 207 10.92 -26.69 13.77
CA GLU A 207 9.86 -27.61 14.23
C GLU A 207 10.25 -28.44 15.46
N SER A 208 11.54 -28.73 15.64
CA SER A 208 12.07 -29.47 16.79
C SER A 208 12.02 -28.69 18.11
N ALA A 209 11.79 -27.38 18.08
CA ALA A 209 11.69 -26.53 19.26
C ALA A 209 10.24 -26.23 19.67
N LYS A 210 9.25 -26.70 18.91
CA LYS A 210 7.81 -26.48 19.19
C LYS A 210 7.37 -27.09 20.53
N ASP A 211 8.07 -28.14 20.99
CA ASP A 211 7.71 -28.88 22.20
C ASP A 211 8.32 -28.29 23.49
N MET A 212 9.19 -27.28 23.41
CA MET A 212 10.02 -26.85 24.56
C MET A 212 9.84 -25.38 25.01
N ALA A 213 8.97 -24.55 24.41
CA ALA A 213 8.74 -23.21 24.96
C ALA A 213 7.42 -22.51 24.53
N PRO A 214 6.85 -21.65 25.40
CA PRO A 214 5.82 -20.66 25.05
C PRO A 214 6.34 -19.46 24.22
N LEU A 215 7.58 -19.53 23.71
CA LEU A 215 8.32 -18.43 23.05
C LEU A 215 8.68 -18.77 21.58
N ALA A 216 7.85 -19.55 20.91
CA ALA A 216 8.06 -19.83 19.48
C ALA A 216 7.97 -18.53 18.66
N LYS A 217 9.08 -18.14 18.03
CA LYS A 217 9.10 -17.00 17.11
C LYS A 217 8.67 -17.46 15.72
N THR A 218 7.78 -16.69 15.11
CA THR A 218 7.40 -16.88 13.71
C THR A 218 8.53 -16.44 12.77
N CYS A 219 8.79 -17.26 11.76
CA CYS A 219 9.69 -16.94 10.66
C CYS A 219 9.27 -15.62 9.97
N ALA A 220 10.24 -14.74 9.72
CA ALA A 220 10.07 -13.44 9.10
C ALA A 220 10.11 -13.54 7.56
N VAL A 221 9.01 -13.97 6.93
CA VAL A 221 8.89 -14.05 5.47
C VAL A 221 8.21 -12.80 4.92
N PRO A 222 8.86 -12.00 4.05
CA PRO A 222 8.24 -10.83 3.44
C PRO A 222 7.19 -11.23 2.40
N PHE A 223 6.17 -10.40 2.23
CA PHE A 223 5.24 -10.55 1.11
C PHE A 223 5.93 -10.19 -0.22
N TRP A 224 5.45 -10.75 -1.33
CA TRP A 224 5.98 -10.48 -2.69
C TRP A 224 6.15 -8.99 -2.98
N HIS A 225 5.15 -8.15 -2.69
CA HIS A 225 5.22 -6.70 -2.95
C HIS A 225 6.24 -5.98 -2.07
N GLN A 226 6.62 -6.57 -0.94
CA GLN A 226 7.68 -6.05 -0.08
C GLN A 226 9.05 -6.28 -0.71
N VAL A 227 9.29 -7.49 -1.24
CA VAL A 227 10.50 -7.83 -2.00
C VAL A 227 10.63 -6.95 -3.24
N VAL A 228 9.53 -6.74 -3.99
CA VAL A 228 9.51 -5.82 -5.13
C VAL A 228 9.89 -4.39 -4.72
N GLY A 229 9.29 -3.88 -3.63
CA GLY A 229 9.59 -2.54 -3.12
C GLY A 229 11.06 -2.38 -2.72
N THR A 230 11.62 -3.37 -2.04
CA THR A 230 13.04 -3.42 -1.67
C THR A 230 13.94 -3.43 -2.91
N LEU A 231 13.65 -4.27 -3.90
CA LEU A 231 14.40 -4.31 -5.16
C LEU A 231 14.41 -2.95 -5.86
N ARG A 232 13.26 -2.27 -5.96
CA ARG A 232 13.19 -0.95 -6.61
C ARG A 232 14.00 0.13 -5.90
N ILE A 233 14.05 0.11 -4.58
CA ILE A 233 14.91 1.03 -3.82
C ILE A 233 16.38 0.72 -4.09
N LEU A 234 16.76 -0.55 -4.12
CA LEU A 234 18.13 -0.97 -4.37
C LEU A 234 18.58 -0.62 -5.80
N GLU A 235 17.76 -0.83 -6.82
CA GLU A 235 18.06 -0.40 -8.19
C GLU A 235 18.39 1.10 -8.25
N GLY A 236 17.62 1.94 -7.54
CA GLY A 236 17.89 3.38 -7.44
C GLY A 236 19.15 3.74 -6.63
N ALA A 237 19.58 2.86 -5.71
CA ALA A 237 20.77 3.09 -4.90
C ALA A 237 22.08 2.84 -5.68
N PHE A 238 22.04 1.99 -6.71
CA PHE A 238 23.22 1.69 -7.54
C PHE A 238 23.25 2.55 -8.80
N THR A 239 24.45 2.83 -9.31
CA THR A 239 24.68 3.78 -10.40
C THR A 239 25.67 3.23 -11.42
N GLN A 240 25.58 3.76 -12.65
CA GLN A 240 26.42 3.33 -13.77
C GLN A 240 27.85 3.88 -13.73
N ARG A 241 28.08 4.99 -13.00
CA ARG A 241 29.38 5.67 -12.96
C ARG A 241 29.73 6.13 -11.54
N VAL A 242 31.02 6.09 -11.23
CA VAL A 242 31.57 6.70 -10.01
C VAL A 242 31.24 8.20 -10.01
N GLY A 243 30.82 8.73 -8.87
CA GLY A 243 30.40 10.12 -8.68
C GLY A 243 28.93 10.40 -8.97
N ASN A 244 28.18 9.48 -9.62
CA ASN A 244 26.74 9.66 -9.79
C ASN A 244 26.01 9.50 -8.45
N CYS A 245 25.11 10.41 -8.13
CA CYS A 245 24.24 10.27 -6.96
C CYS A 245 23.28 9.09 -7.14
N ALA A 246 22.99 8.39 -6.03
CA ALA A 246 21.86 7.48 -5.95
C ALA A 246 20.55 8.24 -6.24
N GLN A 247 19.55 7.54 -6.77
CA GLN A 247 18.21 8.06 -7.02
C GLN A 247 17.33 7.88 -5.78
N PRO A 248 16.95 8.97 -5.08
CA PRO A 248 16.08 8.87 -3.91
C PRO A 248 14.73 8.26 -4.30
N THR A 249 14.22 7.34 -3.47
CA THR A 249 12.96 6.65 -3.71
C THR A 249 11.91 7.05 -2.68
N LEU A 250 10.74 7.46 -3.16
CA LEU A 250 9.57 7.75 -2.32
C LEU A 250 8.59 6.58 -2.34
N LEU A 251 8.36 5.94 -1.18
CA LEU A 251 7.38 4.87 -1.04
C LEU A 251 5.98 5.43 -0.76
N CYS A 252 5.15 5.56 -1.80
CA CYS A 252 3.76 6.03 -1.69
C CYS A 252 2.71 4.91 -1.50
N ASN A 253 3.11 3.79 -0.90
CA ASN A 253 2.22 2.66 -0.69
C ASN A 253 1.18 2.97 0.41
N ASN A 254 -0.05 2.44 0.28
CA ASN A 254 -1.10 2.54 1.29
C ASN A 254 -0.62 2.13 2.69
N VAL A 255 -1.30 2.65 3.72
CA VAL A 255 -1.07 2.27 5.12
C VAL A 255 -1.33 0.77 5.28
N GLY A 256 -0.55 0.09 6.12
CA GLY A 256 -0.69 -1.34 6.37
C GLY A 256 0.04 -2.28 5.39
N LEU A 257 0.56 -1.80 4.26
CA LEU A 257 1.27 -2.67 3.28
C LEU A 257 2.68 -3.13 3.72
N GLY A 258 3.14 -2.69 4.89
CA GLY A 258 4.42 -3.11 5.48
C GLY A 258 5.64 -2.36 4.93
N LYS A 259 5.54 -1.03 4.79
CA LYS A 259 6.67 -0.15 4.43
C LYS A 259 7.88 -0.34 5.35
N THR A 260 7.65 -0.53 6.65
CA THR A 260 8.72 -0.80 7.63
C THR A 260 9.53 -2.04 7.25
N VAL A 261 8.87 -3.13 6.88
CA VAL A 261 9.53 -4.38 6.45
C VAL A 261 10.33 -4.17 5.16
N GLN A 262 9.80 -3.39 4.21
CA GLN A 262 10.52 -3.03 2.98
C GLN A 262 11.85 -2.32 3.29
N ILE A 263 11.83 -1.35 4.20
CA ILE A 263 13.04 -0.61 4.61
C ILE A 263 14.01 -1.50 5.39
N ILE A 264 13.53 -2.34 6.31
CA ILE A 264 14.36 -3.36 6.98
C ILE A 264 15.04 -4.26 5.94
N GLY A 265 14.30 -4.69 4.91
CA GLY A 265 14.83 -5.47 3.80
C GLY A 265 15.94 -4.73 3.03
N VAL A 266 15.75 -3.44 2.73
CA VAL A 266 16.79 -2.62 2.06
C VAL A 266 18.07 -2.58 2.88
N ILE A 267 17.97 -2.28 4.18
CA ILE A 267 19.15 -2.20 5.06
C ILE A 267 19.83 -3.57 5.17
N SER A 268 19.04 -4.63 5.29
CA SER A 268 19.54 -6.00 5.34
C SER A 268 20.30 -6.41 4.09
N MET A 269 19.77 -6.05 2.91
CA MET A 269 20.43 -6.32 1.64
C MET A 269 21.72 -5.50 1.47
N ILE A 270 21.73 -4.22 1.83
CA ILE A 270 22.93 -3.38 1.76
C ILE A 270 24.03 -3.96 2.68
N GLN A 271 23.68 -4.32 3.91
CA GLN A 271 24.63 -4.92 4.84
C GLN A 271 25.13 -6.30 4.36
N HIS A 272 24.25 -7.08 3.73
CA HIS A 272 24.65 -8.34 3.12
C HIS A 272 25.66 -8.12 1.99
N TYR A 273 25.39 -7.19 1.07
CA TYR A 273 26.32 -6.86 -0.02
C TYR A 273 27.64 -6.30 0.48
N TYR A 274 27.61 -5.47 1.55
CA TYR A 274 28.82 -5.03 2.25
C TYR A 274 29.64 -6.23 2.72
N LYS A 275 29.04 -7.18 3.45
CA LYS A 275 29.76 -8.38 3.91
C LYS A 275 30.29 -9.22 2.75
N GLN A 276 29.55 -9.36 1.65
CA GLN A 276 30.01 -10.08 0.46
C GLN A 276 31.25 -9.42 -0.18
N GLN A 277 31.36 -8.09 -0.13
CA GLN A 277 32.53 -7.39 -0.70
C GLN A 277 33.81 -7.65 0.10
N GLU A 278 33.69 -7.89 1.42
CA GLU A 278 34.82 -8.16 2.32
C GLU A 278 35.33 -9.61 2.18
N LEU A 279 34.50 -10.52 1.68
CA LEU A 279 34.90 -11.92 1.48
C LEU A 279 35.94 -12.08 0.35
N PRO A 280 36.83 -13.09 0.42
CA PRO A 280 37.66 -13.49 -0.71
C PRO A 280 36.81 -13.83 -1.94
N ALA A 281 37.28 -13.52 -3.15
CA ALA A 281 36.51 -13.67 -4.39
C ALA A 281 35.90 -15.08 -4.60
N LYS A 282 36.59 -16.13 -4.13
CA LYS A 282 36.14 -17.53 -4.21
C LYS A 282 34.97 -17.89 -3.27
N GLU A 283 34.72 -17.07 -2.26
CA GLU A 283 33.68 -17.26 -1.23
C GLU A 283 32.48 -16.32 -1.44
N ARG A 284 32.57 -15.40 -2.40
CA ARG A 284 31.49 -14.46 -2.72
C ARG A 284 30.35 -15.19 -3.41
N LEU A 285 29.13 -14.83 -3.02
CA LEU A 285 27.94 -15.16 -3.77
C LEU A 285 27.92 -14.40 -5.11
N ALA A 286 27.06 -14.87 -6.02
CA ALA A 286 26.88 -14.23 -7.31
C ALA A 286 26.40 -12.78 -7.13
N THR A 287 26.94 -11.87 -7.96
CA THR A 287 26.47 -10.48 -8.01
C THR A 287 24.98 -10.45 -8.34
N PRO A 288 24.18 -9.60 -7.68
CA PRO A 288 22.77 -9.42 -7.98
C PRO A 288 22.50 -9.20 -9.48
N MET A 289 21.49 -9.89 -10.01
CA MET A 289 21.17 -9.86 -11.45
C MET A 289 20.83 -8.43 -11.91
N PHE A 290 20.16 -7.63 -11.07
CA PHE A 290 19.82 -6.25 -11.44
C PHE A 290 21.06 -5.39 -11.69
N ILE A 291 22.15 -5.63 -10.96
CA ILE A 291 23.43 -4.94 -11.16
C ILE A 291 24.03 -5.29 -12.51
N GLN A 292 23.98 -6.58 -12.87
CA GLN A 292 24.54 -7.09 -14.13
C GLN A 292 23.71 -6.61 -15.33
N GLU A 293 22.39 -6.83 -15.30
CA GLU A 293 21.48 -6.52 -16.40
C GLU A 293 21.41 -5.01 -16.71
N GLN A 294 21.46 -4.17 -15.68
CA GLN A 294 21.34 -2.72 -15.81
C GLN A 294 22.71 -2.00 -15.84
N SER A 295 23.81 -2.77 -15.73
CA SER A 295 25.17 -2.24 -15.66
C SER A 295 25.34 -1.18 -14.57
N LEU A 296 24.94 -1.50 -13.33
CA LEU A 296 24.94 -0.61 -12.16
C LEU A 296 25.99 -1.02 -11.11
N PRO A 297 27.30 -1.02 -11.40
CA PRO A 297 28.30 -1.63 -10.52
C PRO A 297 28.65 -0.77 -9.29
N TYR A 298 28.21 0.49 -9.21
CA TYR A 298 28.64 1.42 -8.17
C TYR A 298 27.52 1.70 -7.18
N PHE A 299 27.80 1.71 -5.87
CA PHE A 299 26.80 2.03 -4.85
C PHE A 299 26.82 3.53 -4.55
N ALA A 300 25.75 4.25 -4.85
CA ALA A 300 25.65 5.71 -4.70
C ALA A 300 26.85 6.46 -5.32
N GLY A 301 27.35 5.97 -6.46
CA GLY A 301 28.52 6.54 -7.13
C GLY A 301 29.85 6.18 -6.49
N GLN A 302 29.90 5.24 -5.55
CA GLN A 302 31.12 4.73 -4.94
C GLN A 302 31.50 3.36 -5.49
N LYS A 303 32.80 3.06 -5.51
CA LYS A 303 33.33 1.76 -5.99
C LYS A 303 32.92 0.59 -5.10
N THR A 304 32.72 0.86 -3.83
CA THR A 304 32.42 -0.11 -2.77
C THR A 304 31.29 0.44 -1.93
N ILE A 305 30.59 -0.45 -1.23
CA ILE A 305 29.61 -0.05 -0.23
C ILE A 305 30.40 0.38 1.00
N PRO A 306 30.27 1.62 1.49
CA PRO A 306 31.03 2.03 2.66
C PRO A 306 30.46 1.38 3.93
N ASN A 307 31.33 1.09 4.92
CA ASN A 307 30.91 0.63 6.24
C ASN A 307 30.34 1.81 7.06
N LEU A 308 29.20 2.32 6.61
CA LEU A 308 28.56 3.48 7.20
C LEU A 308 27.22 3.11 7.82
N PRO A 309 26.83 3.86 8.84
CA PRO A 309 25.73 3.46 9.67
C PRO A 309 24.42 3.95 8.99
N SER A 310 23.33 3.15 9.01
CA SER A 310 22.00 3.54 8.46
C SER A 310 21.17 4.42 9.42
N ILE A 311 20.67 5.56 8.95
CA ILE A 311 19.83 6.48 9.75
C ILE A 311 18.36 6.34 9.36
N VAL A 312 17.49 6.11 10.33
CA VAL A 312 16.03 6.09 10.17
C VAL A 312 15.42 7.19 11.02
N ILE A 313 14.77 8.14 10.35
CA ILE A 313 14.13 9.29 11.00
C ILE A 313 12.62 9.03 11.07
N THR A 314 12.04 9.14 12.25
CA THR A 314 10.63 8.79 12.49
C THR A 314 9.96 9.82 13.41
N PRO A 315 8.63 10.00 13.32
CA PRO A 315 7.88 10.68 14.37
C PRO A 315 8.13 10.02 15.73
N ARG A 316 8.23 10.81 16.82
CA ARG A 316 8.52 10.29 18.16
C ARG A 316 7.62 9.12 18.59
N THR A 317 6.34 9.18 18.21
CA THR A 317 5.33 8.17 18.50
C THR A 317 5.59 6.82 17.83
N LEU A 318 6.35 6.77 16.73
CA LEU A 318 6.65 5.55 15.99
C LEU A 318 8.00 4.92 16.39
N GLY A 319 8.80 5.58 17.21
CA GLY A 319 10.13 5.09 17.59
C GLY A 319 10.09 3.71 18.26
N ASN A 320 9.15 3.48 19.18
CA ASN A 320 8.99 2.18 19.84
C ASN A 320 8.51 1.11 18.84
N GLN A 321 7.55 1.46 17.98
CA GLN A 321 7.07 0.55 16.94
C GLN A 321 8.21 0.10 16.03
N TRP A 322 9.09 1.02 15.60
CA TRP A 322 10.26 0.67 14.79
C TRP A 322 11.20 -0.30 15.51
N MET A 323 11.50 -0.07 16.79
CA MET A 323 12.33 -0.97 17.58
C MET A 323 11.73 -2.37 17.70
N GLU A 324 10.43 -2.46 17.94
CA GLU A 324 9.71 -3.74 18.02
C GLU A 324 9.70 -4.48 16.69
N GLN A 325 9.40 -3.78 15.58
CA GLN A 325 9.43 -4.40 14.25
C GLN A 325 10.85 -4.85 13.89
N TRP A 326 11.88 -4.08 14.24
CA TRP A 326 13.27 -4.46 14.02
C TRP A 326 13.63 -5.75 14.74
N LYS A 327 13.33 -5.82 16.05
CA LYS A 327 13.56 -7.03 16.87
C LYS A 327 12.74 -8.24 16.40
N LYS A 328 11.56 -8.00 15.84
CA LYS A 328 10.67 -9.05 15.34
C LYS A 328 11.15 -9.63 14.02
N PHE A 329 11.63 -8.80 13.11
CA PHE A 329 11.96 -9.22 11.74
C PHE A 329 13.43 -9.58 11.52
N THR A 330 14.32 -9.24 12.45
CA THR A 330 15.75 -9.54 12.34
C THR A 330 16.23 -10.46 13.44
N GLN A 331 17.27 -11.24 13.13
CA GLN A 331 17.95 -12.09 14.10
C GLN A 331 18.63 -11.24 15.17
N LEU A 332 18.53 -11.72 16.42
CA LEU A 332 19.20 -11.07 17.55
C LEU A 332 20.71 -10.99 17.30
N GLY A 333 21.29 -9.81 17.48
CA GLY A 333 22.73 -9.58 17.29
C GLY A 333 23.16 -9.36 15.84
N SER A 334 22.28 -9.51 14.85
CA SER A 334 22.63 -9.18 13.46
C SER A 334 22.75 -7.67 13.22
N PHE A 335 22.04 -6.88 14.02
CA PHE A 335 22.05 -5.43 14.01
C PHE A 335 21.99 -4.89 15.44
N VAL A 336 22.58 -3.72 15.65
CA VAL A 336 22.52 -3.00 16.92
C VAL A 336 21.74 -1.70 16.72
N PRO A 337 20.42 -1.69 16.99
CA PRO A 337 19.64 -0.46 16.88
C PRO A 337 19.94 0.46 18.06
N VAL A 338 20.33 1.70 17.77
CA VAL A 338 20.61 2.74 18.75
C VAL A 338 19.61 3.87 18.60
N ARG A 339 18.99 4.28 19.70
CA ARG A 339 18.04 5.40 19.69
C ARG A 339 18.79 6.68 20.03
N TYR A 340 18.66 7.68 19.17
CA TYR A 340 19.04 9.04 19.51
C TYR A 340 17.85 9.74 20.17
N SER A 341 18.07 10.30 21.35
CA SER A 341 17.14 11.18 22.06
C SER A 341 17.86 12.48 22.38
N VAL A 342 17.12 13.59 22.44
CA VAL A 342 17.68 14.90 22.86
C VAL A 342 18.21 14.84 24.31
N GLU A 343 17.67 13.91 25.11
CA GLU A 343 18.15 13.62 26.47
C GLU A 343 19.57 13.01 26.48
N SER A 344 20.04 12.46 25.36
CA SER A 344 21.40 11.92 25.20
C SER A 344 22.45 12.99 24.90
N GLY A 345 22.09 14.28 24.93
CA GLY A 345 22.99 15.39 24.58
C GLY A 345 22.84 15.87 23.13
N THR A 346 23.77 16.70 22.67
CA THR A 346 23.81 17.12 21.26
C THR A 346 24.18 15.94 20.36
N LEU A 347 23.82 15.99 19.08
CA LEU A 347 24.17 14.94 18.13
C LEU A 347 25.68 14.74 18.03
N GLU A 348 26.45 15.83 18.09
CA GLU A 348 27.92 15.78 18.10
C GLU A 348 28.43 15.02 19.32
N SER A 349 27.89 15.31 20.52
CA SER A 349 28.29 14.62 21.75
C SER A 349 27.87 13.14 21.71
N PHE A 350 26.68 12.84 21.22
CA PHE A 350 26.18 11.47 21.08
C PHE A 350 27.05 10.61 20.15
N CYS A 351 27.51 11.18 19.03
CA CYS A 351 28.37 10.47 18.08
C CYS A 351 29.85 10.41 18.52
N SER A 352 30.31 11.39 19.32
CA SER A 352 31.72 11.53 19.68
C SER A 352 32.07 10.93 21.04
N ASP A 353 31.09 10.73 21.92
CA ASP A 353 31.31 10.15 23.26
C ASP A 353 31.83 8.70 23.14
N PRO A 354 33.09 8.43 23.53
CA PRO A 354 33.70 7.09 23.43
C PRO A 354 32.98 6.05 24.30
N THR A 355 32.27 6.49 25.35
CA THR A 355 31.46 5.64 26.23
C THR A 355 29.99 5.62 25.85
N GLY A 356 29.60 6.44 24.89
CA GLY A 356 28.23 6.61 24.45
C GLY A 356 27.67 5.37 23.74
N PRO A 357 26.34 5.22 23.70
CA PRO A 357 25.69 4.06 23.10
C PRO A 357 26.00 3.91 21.60
N TYR A 358 26.31 5.02 20.91
CA TYR A 358 26.78 4.99 19.52
C TYR A 358 28.14 4.31 19.39
N ARG A 359 29.16 4.74 20.16
CA ARG A 359 30.51 4.18 20.10
C ARG A 359 30.55 2.74 20.60
N ALA A 360 29.77 2.43 21.64
CA ALA A 360 29.60 1.05 22.10
C ALA A 360 29.05 0.12 21.00
N ALA A 361 28.12 0.61 20.17
CA ALA A 361 27.56 -0.17 19.06
C ALA A 361 28.48 -0.23 17.84
N ALA A 362 29.18 0.86 17.51
CA ALA A 362 30.02 0.95 16.31
C ALA A 362 31.39 0.25 16.45
N GLY A 363 31.86 0.02 17.68
CA GLY A 363 33.21 -0.47 17.96
C GLY A 363 34.24 0.66 18.04
N GLN A 364 35.43 0.37 18.59
CA GLN A 364 36.48 1.38 18.85
C GLN A 364 36.91 2.10 17.56
N ASP A 365 37.01 1.37 16.45
CA ASP A 365 37.42 1.88 15.13
C ASP A 365 36.27 1.91 14.10
N LEU A 366 35.02 1.97 14.57
CA LEU A 366 33.83 1.94 13.70
C LEU A 366 33.72 0.67 12.83
N GLU A 367 34.40 -0.41 13.20
CA GLU A 367 34.42 -1.70 12.50
C GLU A 367 33.02 -2.30 12.30
N HIS A 368 32.05 -1.93 13.16
CA HIS A 368 30.68 -2.43 13.11
C HIS A 368 29.66 -1.35 12.71
N ALA A 369 30.12 -0.21 12.18
CA ALA A 369 29.24 0.90 11.82
C ALA A 369 28.10 0.51 10.87
N GLY A 370 28.34 -0.34 9.87
CA GLY A 370 27.30 -0.81 8.93
C GLY A 370 26.22 -1.70 9.56
N GLN A 371 26.46 -2.26 10.74
CA GLN A 371 25.48 -3.09 11.47
C GLN A 371 24.54 -2.26 12.35
N TRP A 372 24.62 -0.92 12.26
CA TRP A 372 23.86 0.00 13.08
C TRP A 372 22.63 0.57 12.37
N LEU A 373 21.64 0.87 13.20
CA LEU A 373 20.52 1.72 12.87
C LEU A 373 20.42 2.85 13.90
N SER A 374 20.55 4.12 13.51
CA SER A 374 20.15 5.24 14.37
C SER A 374 18.70 5.58 14.11
N LEU A 375 17.87 5.46 15.16
CA LEU A 375 16.54 6.01 15.16
C LEU A 375 16.56 7.42 15.72
N GLN A 376 16.37 8.40 14.85
CA GLN A 376 16.16 9.79 15.25
C GLN A 376 14.67 10.08 15.34
N THR A 377 14.25 10.69 16.43
CA THR A 377 12.88 11.16 16.62
C THR A 377 12.81 12.67 16.52
N TYR A 378 12.00 13.19 15.60
CA TYR A 378 11.68 14.63 15.49
C TYR A 378 10.26 14.93 15.98
N TRP A 379 10.04 16.19 16.35
CA TRP A 379 8.77 16.76 16.80
C TRP A 379 7.90 17.22 15.64
#